data_AF-A0A939BA44-F1
#
_entry.id   AF-A0A939BA44-F1
#
_cell.length_a   1.000
_cell.length_b   1.000
_cell.length_c   1.000
_cell.angle_alpha   90.00
_cell.angle_beta   90.00
_cell.angle_gamma   90.00
#
_symmetry.space_group_name_H-M   'P 1'
#
loop_
_entity.id
_entity.type
_entity.pdbx_description
1 polymer ?
#
loop_
_entity_poly.entity_id
_entity_poly.type
_entity_poly.pdbx_seq_one_letter_code
_entity_poly.pdbx_strand_id
1 'polypeptide(L)'
;MAIKVKLHRDAFDALRNSGPVLAELERQGRQVAARANAMASPTLKGAKGFRDGGPLYVAKPAEAQSHRGRVGVITSNAAAMIDNRKHQTLLRALKG
;
A
#
# COMPACT_ATOMS: atom_id res chain seq x y z
N MET A 1 -20.07 5.39 -26.28
CA MET A 1 -19.08 4.83 -27.24
C MET A 1 -17.82 4.47 -26.47
N ALA A 2 -17.41 3.20 -26.43
CA ALA A 2 -16.16 2.81 -25.79
C ALA A 2 -15.00 2.98 -26.79
N ILE A 3 -14.01 3.79 -26.44
CA ILE A 3 -12.79 3.98 -27.26
C ILE A 3 -11.91 2.75 -27.05
N LYS A 4 -11.63 1.99 -28.12
CA LYS A 4 -10.67 0.90 -28.10
C LYS A 4 -9.29 1.44 -28.50
N VAL A 5 -8.32 1.31 -27.61
CA VAL A 5 -6.93 1.71 -27.86
C VAL A 5 -6.10 0.46 -28.15
N LYS A 6 -5.30 0.47 -29.23
CA LYS A 6 -4.31 -0.58 -29.49
C LYS A 6 -3.09 -0.33 -28.60
N LEU A 7 -2.82 -1.27 -27.70
CA LEU A 7 -1.70 -1.18 -26.76
C LEU A 7 -0.55 -2.06 -27.25
N HIS A 8 0.64 -1.49 -27.41
CA HIS A 8 1.86 -2.27 -27.61
C HIS A 8 2.27 -2.88 -26.27
N ARG A 9 2.18 -4.21 -26.16
CA ARG A 9 2.37 -4.94 -24.90
C ARG A 9 3.74 -4.67 -24.27
N ASP A 10 4.82 -4.79 -25.06
CA ASP A 10 6.18 -4.64 -24.54
C ASP A 10 6.46 -3.21 -24.08
N ALA A 11 6.00 -2.21 -24.85
CA ALA A 11 6.11 -0.80 -24.48
C ALA A 11 5.31 -0.48 -23.22
N PHE A 12 4.14 -1.09 -23.04
CA PHE A 12 3.34 -0.95 -21.84
C PHE A 12 4.01 -1.60 -20.62
N ASP A 13 4.57 -2.79 -20.78
CA ASP A 13 5.28 -3.48 -19.70
C ASP A 13 6.56 -2.72 -19.30
N ALA A 14 7.26 -2.12 -20.26
CA ALA A 14 8.39 -1.22 -19.99
C ALA A 14 7.96 0.05 -19.24
N LEU A 15 6.89 0.72 -19.69
CA LEU A 15 6.36 1.91 -19.02
C LEU A 15 5.93 1.60 -17.59
N ARG A 16 5.23 0.48 -17.38
CA ARG A 16 4.75 0.04 -16.06
C ARG A 16 5.89 -0.14 -15.05
N ASN A 17 7.07 -0.54 -15.53
CA ASN A 17 8.25 -0.78 -14.72
C ASN A 17 9.21 0.43 -14.71
N SER A 18 8.82 1.55 -15.33
CA SER A 18 9.63 2.76 -15.35
C SER A 18 9.68 3.45 -13.98
N GLY A 19 10.82 4.10 -13.69
CA GLY A 19 11.03 4.84 -12.44
C GLY A 19 9.91 5.81 -12.08
N PRO A 20 9.38 6.62 -13.01
CA PRO A 20 8.26 7.53 -12.72
C PRO A 20 6.97 6.83 -12.26
N VAL A 21 6.60 5.72 -12.91
CA VAL A 21 5.41 4.94 -12.52
C VAL A 21 5.63 4.29 -11.15
N LEU A 22 6.83 3.76 -10.89
CA LEU A 22 7.16 3.20 -9.59
C LEU A 22 7.11 4.26 -8.48
N ALA A 23 7.67 5.45 -8.72
CA ALA A 23 7.63 6.56 -7.77
C ALA A 23 6.20 7.00 -7.44
N GLU A 24 5.31 7.03 -8.45
CA GLU A 24 3.90 7.35 -8.24
C GLU A 24 3.16 6.25 -7.47
N LEU A 25 3.42 4.97 -7.78
CA LEU A 25 2.87 3.85 -7.02
C LEU A 25 3.32 3.88 -5.55
N GLU A 26 4.58 4.24 -5.30
CA GLU A 26 5.09 4.41 -3.93
C GLU A 26 4.42 5.57 -3.21
N ARG A 27 4.21 6.70 -3.91
CA ARG A 27 3.50 7.86 -3.35
C ARG A 27 2.08 7.47 -2.94
N GLN A 28 1.35 6.78 -3.81
CA GLN A 28 0.00 6.27 -3.50
C GLN A 28 0.02 5.27 -2.36
N GLY A 29 0.96 4.33 -2.35
CA GLY A 29 1.14 3.38 -1.26
C GLY A 29 1.35 4.08 0.08
N ARG A 30 2.21 5.12 0.13
CA ARG A 30 2.44 5.93 1.34
C ARG A 30 1.17 6.65 1.80
N GLN A 31 0.36 7.18 0.88
CA GLN A 31 -0.91 7.81 1.21
C GLN A 31 -1.91 6.81 1.81
N VAL A 32 -2.04 5.62 1.22
CA VAL A 32 -2.90 4.56 1.75
C VAL A 32 -2.42 4.11 3.14
N ALA A 33 -1.11 3.96 3.34
CA ALA A 33 -0.54 3.64 4.64
C ALA A 33 -0.85 4.73 5.69
N ALA A 34 -0.65 6.00 5.35
CA ALA A 34 -0.95 7.13 6.23
C ALA A 34 -2.44 7.17 6.65
N ARG A 35 -3.36 6.95 5.69
CA ARG A 35 -4.79 6.85 5.98
C ARG A 35 -5.11 5.66 6.88
N ALA A 36 -4.55 4.49 6.59
CA ALA A 36 -4.74 3.30 7.43
C ALA A 36 -4.25 3.53 8.87
N ASN A 37 -3.12 4.22 9.05
CA ASN A 37 -2.61 4.63 10.35
C ASN A 37 -3.52 5.65 11.06
N ALA A 38 -4.13 6.58 10.32
CA ALA A 38 -5.09 7.53 10.88
C ALA A 38 -6.36 6.82 11.38
N MET A 39 -6.84 5.84 10.62
CA MET A 39 -8.04 5.03 10.92
C MET A 39 -7.83 3.95 11.98
N ALA A 40 -6.59 3.58 12.27
CA ALA A 40 -6.29 2.55 13.26
C ALA A 40 -6.80 2.94 14.65
N SER A 41 -7.33 1.95 15.38
CA SER A 41 -7.89 2.15 16.72
C SER A 41 -6.90 2.88 17.66
N PRO A 42 -7.36 3.87 18.44
CA PRO A 42 -6.52 4.56 19.44
C PRO A 42 -5.88 3.60 20.45
N THR A 43 -6.54 2.48 20.76
CA THR A 43 -6.00 1.45 21.67
C THR A 43 -4.77 0.74 21.09
N LEU A 44 -4.61 0.73 19.76
CA LEU A 44 -3.42 0.20 19.08
C LEU A 44 -2.29 1.23 19.01
N LYS A 45 -2.62 2.53 19.00
CA LYS A 45 -1.63 3.62 19.02
C LYS A 45 -0.89 3.68 20.36
N GLY A 46 -1.49 3.20 21.45
CA GLY A 46 -0.89 3.12 22.79
C GLY A 46 -0.47 1.70 23.24
N ALA A 47 -0.77 0.65 22.46
CA ALA A 47 -0.37 -0.70 22.78
C ALA A 47 1.15 -0.84 22.62
N LYS A 48 1.87 -0.88 23.74
CA LYS A 48 3.30 -1.21 23.82
C LYS A 48 3.58 -2.53 23.10
N GLY A 49 3.87 -2.45 21.82
CA GLY A 49 4.06 -3.60 20.94
C GLY A 49 5.01 -3.34 19.77
N PHE A 50 5.60 -2.14 19.71
CA PHE A 50 6.85 -1.93 18.99
C PHE A 50 7.81 -1.22 19.94
N ARG A 51 9.03 -1.75 20.04
CA ARG A 51 10.19 -0.91 20.38
C ARG A 51 10.11 0.28 19.41
N ASP A 52 9.94 1.52 19.87
CA ASP A 52 10.20 2.74 19.07
C ASP A 52 9.05 3.44 18.30
N GLY A 53 7.77 3.31 18.70
CA GLY A 53 6.74 4.34 18.38
C GLY A 53 6.43 4.63 16.90
N GLY A 54 6.80 3.73 15.98
CA GLY A 54 6.60 3.90 14.54
C GLY A 54 5.17 3.60 14.03
N PRO A 55 4.88 3.87 12.73
CA PRO A 55 3.57 3.63 12.12
C PRO A 55 3.19 2.13 12.05
N LEU A 56 1.90 1.81 12.17
CA LEU A 56 1.37 0.43 12.14
C LEU A 56 1.40 -0.17 10.73
N TYR A 57 1.12 0.64 9.71
CA TYR A 57 1.14 0.26 8.31
C TYR A 57 2.23 1.02 7.56
N VAL A 58 2.95 0.32 6.69
CA VAL A 58 4.06 0.89 5.90
C VAL A 58 3.91 0.45 4.45
N ALA A 59 4.15 1.37 3.53
CA ALA A 59 4.24 1.07 2.11
C ALA A 59 5.60 0.46 1.79
N LYS A 60 5.62 -0.69 1.13
CA LYS A 60 6.84 -1.31 0.62
C LYS A 60 6.71 -1.61 -0.87
N PRO A 61 7.72 -1.29 -1.68
CA PRO A 61 7.77 -1.79 -3.04
C PRO A 61 7.75 -3.33 -3.00
N ALA A 62 7.04 -3.93 -3.95
CA ALA A 62 7.10 -5.38 -4.13
C ALA A 62 8.55 -5.76 -4.47
N GLU A 63 9.06 -6.83 -3.88
CA GLU A 63 10.43 -7.27 -4.09
C GLU A 63 10.74 -7.42 -5.59
N ALA A 64 12.02 -7.16 -5.94
CA ALA A 64 12.54 -7.10 -7.30
C ALA A 64 12.25 -8.35 -8.16
N GLN A 65 11.87 -9.47 -7.55
CA GLN A 65 11.46 -10.70 -8.24
C GLN A 65 10.09 -10.60 -8.91
N SER A 66 9.28 -9.59 -8.58
CA SER A 66 8.06 -9.30 -9.30
C SER A 66 8.36 -8.35 -10.46
N HIS A 67 8.36 -8.84 -11.70
CA HIS A 67 8.49 -8.05 -12.96
C HIS A 67 7.35 -7.04 -13.19
N ARG A 68 6.70 -6.58 -12.12
CA ARG A 68 5.51 -5.76 -12.12
C ARG A 68 5.71 -4.67 -11.09
N GLY A 69 5.79 -3.42 -11.55
CA GLY A 69 5.70 -2.26 -10.68
C GLY A 69 4.47 -2.36 -9.77
N ARG A 70 4.71 -2.61 -8.49
CA ARG A 70 3.72 -2.87 -7.45
C ARG A 70 4.27 -2.36 -6.13
N VAL A 71 3.37 -1.83 -5.31
CA VAL A 71 3.65 -1.39 -3.95
C VAL A 71 2.58 -2.00 -3.05
N GLY A 72 3.01 -2.71 -2.01
CA GLY A 72 2.14 -3.27 -0.99
C GLY A 72 2.09 -2.34 0.23
N VAL A 73 0.92 -2.21 0.84
CA VAL A 73 0.81 -1.63 2.20
C VAL A 73 0.70 -2.79 3.17
N ILE A 74 1.71 -2.93 4.03
CA ILE A 74 1.85 -4.06 4.92
C ILE A 74 1.89 -3.60 6.37
N THR A 75 1.59 -4.53 7.27
CA THR A 75 1.83 -4.37 8.71
C THR A 75 2.54 -5.63 9.21
N SER A 76 3.47 -5.46 10.14
CA SER A 76 4.05 -6.57 10.93
C SER A 76 3.44 -6.66 12.32
N ASN A 77 2.47 -5.79 12.65
CA ASN A 77 1.84 -5.74 13.97
C ASN A 77 0.62 -6.68 14.00
N ALA A 78 0.69 -7.74 14.79
CA ALA A 78 -0.38 -8.72 14.93
C ALA A 78 -1.71 -8.10 15.39
N ALA A 79 -1.68 -7.12 16.30
CA ALA A 79 -2.88 -6.43 16.75
C ALA A 79 -3.50 -5.59 15.61
N ALA A 80 -2.69 -4.93 14.80
CA ALA A 80 -3.15 -4.22 13.60
C ALA A 80 -3.71 -5.19 12.54
N MET A 81 -3.14 -6.38 12.38
CA MET A 81 -3.69 -7.42 11.49
C MET A 81 -5.08 -7.87 11.96
N ILE A 82 -5.24 -8.11 13.27
CA ILE A 82 -6.53 -8.52 13.86
C ILE A 82 -7.57 -7.41 13.73
N ASP A 83 -7.19 -6.17 14.01
CA ASP A 83 -8.03 -4.98 13.85
C ASP A 83 -8.44 -4.79 12.38
N ASN A 84 -7.49 -4.87 11.46
CA ASN A 84 -7.77 -4.80 10.03
C ASN A 84 -8.73 -5.89 9.57
N ARG A 85 -8.60 -7.12 10.08
CA ARG A 85 -9.51 -8.22 9.75
C ARG A 85 -10.95 -7.92 10.18
N LYS A 86 -11.13 -7.21 11.30
CA LYS A 86 -12.45 -6.84 11.83
C LYS A 86 -13.02 -5.58 11.16
N HIS A 87 -12.19 -4.57 10.94
CA HIS A 87 -12.63 -3.23 10.54
C HIS A 87 -12.33 -2.89 9.07
N GLN A 88 -11.68 -3.80 8.34
CA GLN A 88 -11.28 -3.66 6.95
C GLN A 88 -10.49 -2.36 6.69
N THR A 89 -9.65 -1.96 7.66
CA THR A 89 -8.94 -0.68 7.70
C THR A 89 -8.16 -0.38 6.42
N LEU A 90 -7.39 -1.35 5.90
CA LEU A 90 -6.64 -1.22 4.65
C LEU A 90 -7.54 -1.06 3.42
N LEU A 91 -8.62 -1.84 3.33
CA LEU A 91 -9.57 -1.76 2.22
C LEU A 91 -10.27 -0.40 2.20
N ARG A 92 -10.61 0.14 3.37
CA ARG A 92 -11.23 1.46 3.50
C ARG A 92 -10.22 2.58 3.19
N ALA A 93 -8.97 2.44 3.64
CA ALA A 93 -7.91 3.40 3.33
C ALA A 93 -7.60 3.49 1.82
N LEU A 94 -7.77 2.39 1.08
CA LEU A 94 -7.63 2.33 -0.37
C LEU A 94 -8.75 3.08 -1.12
N LYS A 95 -9.96 3.15 -0.55
CA LYS A 95 -11.13 3.79 -1.18
C LYS A 95 -11.21 5.31 -0.97
N GLY A 96 -10.44 5.85 -0.02
CA GLY A 96 -10.49 7.26 0.36
C GLY A 96 -9.64 8.19 -0.50
#